data_AF-A0A6V8E5X9-F1
#
_entry.id   AF-A0A6V8E5X9-F1
#
_cell.length_a   1.000
_cell.length_b   1.000
_cell.length_c   1.000
_cell.angle_alpha   90.00
_cell.angle_beta   90.00
_cell.angle_gamma   90.00
#
_symmetry.space_group_name_H-M   'P 1'
#
loop_
_entity.id
_entity.type
_entity.pdbx_description
1 polymer ?
#
loop_
_entity_poly.entity_id
_entity_poly.type
_entity_poly.pdbx_seq_one_letter_code
_entity_poly.pdbx_strand_id
1 'polypeptide(L)'
;MSASDAIYAKVVARDPEQTEFHQAVKEVLESLEPVLEANPEYIPIVERVVEPERIIHFRVPWVDDEGNAQVNRGFRIQFNGAIGPYKGGLRFHPSVNMSILKFLAFEQIFKNSLTGLAMGGGKGGADFDPKGKSDGEVMRFCQSFMMELWRHIGHDCDVPAGDIGVGAREIGYMFGQYK
;
A
#
# COMPACT_ATOMS: atom_id res chain seq x y z
N MET A 1 -20.76 -11.45 20.87
CA MET A 1 -19.74 -10.70 20.13
C MET A 1 -18.65 -11.69 19.82
N SER A 2 -18.48 -12.05 18.55
CA SER A 2 -17.45 -13.00 18.12
C SER A 2 -16.06 -12.40 18.34
N ALA A 3 -15.00 -13.22 18.26
CA ALA A 3 -13.64 -12.69 18.26
C ALA A 3 -13.45 -11.70 17.10
N SER A 4 -13.98 -12.03 15.91
CA SER A 4 -13.98 -11.18 14.73
C SER A 4 -14.66 -9.83 14.97
N ASP A 5 -15.84 -9.80 15.60
CA ASP A 5 -16.53 -8.55 15.96
C ASP A 5 -15.66 -7.64 16.84
N ALA A 6 -14.99 -8.23 17.85
CA ALA A 6 -14.16 -7.49 18.79
C ALA A 6 -12.90 -6.92 18.11
N ILE A 7 -12.29 -7.67 17.20
CA ILE A 7 -11.14 -7.20 16.39
C ILE A 7 -11.60 -6.06 15.47
N TYR A 8 -12.71 -6.26 14.74
CA TYR A 8 -13.25 -5.26 13.83
C TYR A 8 -13.59 -3.94 14.56
N ALA A 9 -14.23 -4.02 15.73
CA ALA A 9 -14.53 -2.84 16.53
C ALA A 9 -13.28 -2.05 16.93
N LYS A 10 -12.16 -2.73 17.25
CA LYS A 10 -10.88 -2.07 17.53
C LYS A 10 -10.31 -1.36 16.29
N VAL A 11 -10.42 -1.98 15.12
CA VAL A 11 -9.97 -1.39 13.85
C VAL A 11 -10.75 -0.10 13.55
N VAL A 12 -12.08 -0.15 13.62
CA VAL A 12 -12.94 1.02 13.38
C VAL A 12 -12.71 2.12 14.41
N ALA A 13 -12.50 1.76 15.68
CA ALA A 13 -12.23 2.74 16.73
C ALA A 13 -10.86 3.45 16.56
N ARG A 14 -9.88 2.77 15.95
CA ARG A 14 -8.54 3.31 15.74
C ARG A 14 -8.47 4.26 14.54
N ASP A 15 -9.13 3.91 13.43
CA ASP A 15 -9.05 4.61 12.15
C ASP A 15 -10.45 4.96 11.59
N PRO A 16 -11.29 5.73 12.31
CA PRO A 16 -12.74 5.83 12.05
C PRO A 16 -13.11 6.30 10.64
N GLU A 17 -12.24 7.06 9.97
CA GLU A 17 -12.45 7.59 8.62
C GLU A 17 -12.08 6.64 7.47
N GLN A 18 -11.52 5.47 7.75
CA GLN A 18 -10.94 4.59 6.71
C GLN A 18 -11.94 3.53 6.21
N THR A 19 -13.02 3.98 5.59
CA THR A 19 -14.18 3.13 5.22
C THR A 19 -13.83 2.01 4.25
N GLU A 20 -13.00 2.26 3.22
CA GLU A 20 -12.54 1.21 2.29
C GLU A 20 -11.72 0.14 3.02
N PHE A 21 -10.85 0.54 3.95
CA PHE A 21 -10.08 -0.39 4.76
C PHE A 21 -10.96 -1.21 5.69
N HIS A 22 -11.95 -0.57 6.34
CA HIS A 22 -12.91 -1.27 7.20
C HIS A 22 -13.68 -2.35 6.47
N GLN A 23 -14.16 -2.05 5.26
CA GLN A 23 -14.88 -3.02 4.45
C GLN A 23 -14.03 -4.27 4.20
N ALA A 24 -12.79 -4.11 3.74
CA ALA A 24 -11.92 -5.23 3.43
C ALA A 24 -11.56 -6.05 4.68
N VAL A 25 -11.30 -5.40 5.81
CA VAL A 25 -11.03 -6.10 7.08
C VAL A 25 -12.26 -6.90 7.52
N LYS A 26 -13.46 -6.32 7.43
CA LYS A 26 -14.69 -7.00 7.79
C LYS A 26 -14.92 -8.26 6.96
N GLU A 27 -14.83 -8.15 5.64
CA GLU A 27 -15.04 -9.27 4.71
C GLU A 27 -14.05 -10.43 4.99
N VAL A 28 -12.78 -10.11 5.26
CA VAL A 28 -11.79 -11.13 5.63
C VAL A 28 -12.09 -11.74 7.01
N LEU A 29 -12.40 -10.93 8.02
CA LEU A 29 -12.69 -11.43 9.37
C LEU A 29 -13.92 -12.34 9.41
N GLU A 30 -14.97 -12.02 8.64
CA GLU A 30 -16.15 -12.88 8.47
C GLU A 30 -15.76 -14.24 7.85
N SER A 31 -14.87 -14.24 6.85
CA SER A 31 -14.39 -15.49 6.23
C SER A 31 -13.51 -16.35 7.16
N LEU A 32 -12.87 -15.73 8.16
CA LEU A 32 -11.98 -16.39 9.11
C LEU A 32 -12.70 -16.94 10.35
N GLU A 33 -13.97 -16.59 10.58
CA GLU A 33 -14.70 -17.00 11.79
C GLU A 33 -14.64 -18.51 12.07
N PRO A 34 -14.91 -19.42 11.11
CA PRO A 34 -14.84 -20.86 11.39
C PRO A 34 -13.43 -21.33 11.78
N VAL A 35 -12.39 -20.69 11.26
CA VAL A 35 -11.00 -21.02 11.56
C VAL A 35 -10.63 -20.54 12.97
N LEU A 36 -11.09 -19.35 13.35
CA LEU A 36 -10.86 -18.78 14.68
C LEU A 36 -11.62 -19.52 15.78
N GLU A 37 -12.84 -20.00 15.49
CA GLU A 37 -13.61 -20.85 16.40
C GLU A 37 -12.91 -22.20 16.63
N ALA A 38 -12.39 -22.81 15.57
CA ALA A 38 -11.67 -24.08 15.65
C ALA A 38 -10.26 -23.95 16.24
N ASN A 39 -9.60 -22.79 16.11
CA ASN A 39 -8.22 -22.54 16.53
C ASN A 39 -8.10 -21.17 17.23
N PRO A 40 -8.59 -21.04 18.48
CA PRO A 40 -8.60 -19.76 19.21
C PRO A 40 -7.20 -19.14 19.41
N GLU A 41 -6.13 -19.93 19.36
CA GLU A 41 -4.74 -19.46 19.43
C GLU A 41 -4.35 -18.50 18.28
N TYR A 42 -5.12 -18.47 17.19
CA TYR A 42 -4.91 -17.54 16.07
C TYR A 42 -5.53 -16.16 16.29
N ILE A 43 -6.41 -15.98 17.28
CA ILE A 43 -7.05 -14.68 17.56
C ILE A 43 -6.00 -13.57 17.77
N PRO A 44 -4.95 -13.74 18.61
CA PRO A 44 -3.91 -12.72 18.78
C PRO A 44 -3.02 -12.53 17.54
N ILE A 45 -3.04 -13.47 16.59
CA ILE A 45 -2.33 -13.32 15.31
C ILE A 45 -3.15 -12.41 14.40
N VAL A 46 -4.44 -12.68 14.23
CA VAL A 46 -5.33 -11.87 13.40
C VAL A 46 -5.40 -10.43 13.91
N GLU A 47 -5.42 -10.22 15.24
CA GLU A 47 -5.31 -8.89 15.85
C GLU A 47 -4.08 -8.10 15.40
N ARG A 48 -2.95 -8.77 15.14
CA ARG A 48 -1.73 -8.13 14.63
C ARG A 48 -1.75 -7.98 13.12
N VAL A 49 -2.34 -8.94 12.39
CA VAL A 49 -2.38 -8.93 10.92
C VAL A 49 -3.25 -7.79 10.36
N VAL A 50 -4.24 -7.29 11.13
CA VAL A 50 -5.04 -6.12 10.72
C VAL A 50 -4.33 -4.78 10.92
N GLU A 51 -3.16 -4.74 11.55
CA GLU A 51 -2.36 -3.53 11.71
C GLU A 51 -1.12 -3.60 10.80
N PRO A 52 -0.89 -2.62 9.92
CA PRO A 52 0.31 -2.61 9.09
C PRO A 52 1.59 -2.59 9.92
N GLU A 53 2.61 -3.36 9.52
CA GLU A 53 3.93 -3.32 10.15
C GLU A 53 4.57 -1.93 10.05
N ARG A 54 4.35 -1.22 8.93
CA ARG A 54 4.82 0.15 8.73
C ARG A 54 4.01 0.92 7.69
N ILE A 55 3.72 2.18 8.00
CA ILE A 55 3.18 3.17 7.06
C ILE A 55 4.17 4.32 6.91
N ILE A 56 4.46 4.69 5.66
CA ILE A 56 5.32 5.82 5.30
C ILE A 56 4.47 6.78 4.47
N HIS A 57 4.37 8.03 4.91
CA HIS A 57 3.66 9.11 4.23
C HIS A 57 4.60 10.30 4.10
N PHE A 58 4.75 10.81 2.87
CA PHE A 58 5.76 11.80 2.55
C PHE A 58 5.27 12.79 1.50
N ARG A 59 5.93 13.95 1.47
CA ARG A 59 5.69 15.00 0.47
C ARG A 59 6.48 14.71 -0.80
N VAL A 60 5.87 14.95 -1.96
CA VAL A 60 6.49 14.79 -3.29
C VAL A 60 6.45 16.14 -4.02
N PRO A 61 7.49 16.98 -3.90
CA PRO A 61 7.58 18.25 -4.61
C PRO A 61 8.16 18.06 -6.02
N TRP A 62 7.58 18.66 -7.04
CA TRP A 62 8.08 18.59 -8.42
C TRP A 62 7.77 19.89 -9.18
N VAL A 63 8.28 20.03 -10.40
CA VAL A 63 8.10 21.25 -11.23
C VAL A 63 7.43 20.85 -12.54
N ASP A 64 6.35 21.54 -12.91
CA ASP A 64 5.63 21.31 -14.17
C ASP A 64 6.38 21.88 -15.38
N ASP A 65 5.86 21.66 -16.60
CA ASP A 65 6.53 22.15 -17.81
C ASP A 65 6.52 23.68 -17.96
N GLU A 66 5.63 24.37 -17.24
CA GLU A 66 5.57 25.84 -17.18
C GLU A 66 6.54 26.43 -16.14
N GLY A 67 7.21 25.57 -15.36
CA GLY A 67 8.14 25.98 -14.32
C GLY A 67 7.47 26.24 -12.95
N ASN A 68 6.20 25.93 -12.78
CA ASN A 68 5.52 26.08 -11.50
C ASN A 68 5.82 24.90 -10.58
N ALA A 69 6.00 25.21 -9.29
CA ALA A 69 6.16 24.19 -8.26
C ALA A 69 4.82 23.52 -7.92
N GLN A 70 4.82 22.20 -7.90
CA GLN A 70 3.68 21.34 -7.59
C GLN A 70 4.02 20.46 -6.39
N VAL A 71 2.98 20.04 -5.63
CA VAL A 71 3.16 19.17 -4.47
C VAL A 71 2.05 18.13 -4.41
N ASN A 72 2.46 16.88 -4.21
CA ASN A 72 1.59 15.73 -4.01
C ASN A 72 1.95 14.97 -2.72
N ARG A 73 1.05 14.09 -2.29
CA ARG A 73 1.31 13.15 -1.19
C ARG A 73 1.73 11.80 -1.75
N GLY A 74 2.82 11.25 -1.23
CA GLY A 74 3.32 9.92 -1.51
C GLY A 74 3.13 8.99 -0.32
N PHE A 75 2.89 7.72 -0.61
CA PHE A 75 2.60 6.70 0.39
C PHE A 75 3.32 5.39 0.08
N ARG A 76 3.79 4.70 1.12
CA ARG A 76 4.13 3.29 1.07
C ARG A 76 3.70 2.59 2.35
N ILE A 77 2.90 1.55 2.20
CA ILE A 77 2.37 0.71 3.27
C ILE A 77 3.01 -0.67 3.12
N GLN A 78 3.81 -1.01 4.10
CA GLN A 78 4.47 -2.29 4.28
C GLN A 78 3.63 -3.05 5.29
N PHE A 79 2.65 -3.83 4.80
CA PHE A 79 1.58 -4.33 5.65
C PHE A 79 2.03 -5.56 6.42
N ASN A 80 2.58 -6.56 5.73
CA ASN A 80 3.05 -7.79 6.39
C ASN A 80 4.23 -8.41 5.64
N GLY A 81 5.32 -8.69 6.34
CA GLY A 81 6.55 -9.29 5.81
C GLY A 81 6.77 -10.75 6.20
N ALA A 82 5.78 -11.42 6.80
CA ALA A 82 5.98 -12.71 7.48
C ALA A 82 6.47 -13.84 6.57
N ILE A 83 6.14 -13.79 5.27
CA ILE A 83 6.49 -14.83 4.29
C ILE A 83 7.48 -14.35 3.21
N GLY A 84 8.04 -13.15 3.34
CA GLY A 84 9.01 -12.61 2.39
C GLY A 84 8.96 -11.08 2.27
N PRO A 85 9.77 -10.48 1.37
CA PRO A 85 9.78 -9.03 1.16
C PRO A 85 8.39 -8.49 0.84
N TYR A 86 8.10 -7.26 1.27
CA TYR A 86 6.82 -6.63 0.96
C TYR A 86 6.64 -6.52 -0.55
N LYS A 87 5.49 -6.98 -1.07
CA LYS A 87 5.21 -6.94 -2.51
C LYS A 87 3.87 -6.30 -2.78
N GLY A 88 3.87 -5.24 -3.58
CA GLY A 88 2.64 -4.71 -4.18
C GLY A 88 2.82 -3.41 -4.96
N GLY A 89 1.84 -3.14 -5.82
CA GLY A 89 1.88 -2.06 -6.80
C GLY A 89 1.90 -0.65 -6.20
N LEU A 90 2.33 0.30 -7.02
CA LEU A 90 2.20 1.74 -6.80
C LEU A 90 1.06 2.29 -7.66
N ARG A 91 0.14 3.04 -7.08
CA ARG A 91 -0.99 3.66 -7.80
C ARG A 91 -0.83 5.17 -7.85
N PHE A 92 -0.88 5.77 -9.05
CA PHE A 92 -0.97 7.22 -9.24
C PHE A 92 -2.37 7.55 -9.73
N HIS A 93 -3.19 8.11 -8.84
CA HIS A 93 -4.55 8.50 -9.15
C HIS A 93 -5.02 9.58 -8.17
N PRO A 94 -5.79 10.59 -8.58
CA PRO A 94 -6.22 11.69 -7.71
C PRO A 94 -7.11 11.24 -6.54
N SER A 95 -7.70 10.05 -6.60
CA SER A 95 -8.48 9.48 -5.48
C SER A 95 -7.63 8.81 -4.40
N VAL A 96 -6.32 8.62 -4.61
CA VAL A 96 -5.46 7.90 -3.66
C VAL A 96 -5.47 8.57 -2.30
N ASN A 97 -5.74 7.78 -1.26
CA ASN A 97 -5.69 8.20 0.13
C ASN A 97 -5.23 7.02 1.02
N MET A 98 -5.03 7.26 2.33
CA MET A 98 -4.57 6.24 3.27
C MET A 98 -5.51 5.03 3.35
N SER A 99 -6.83 5.27 3.39
CA SER A 99 -7.85 4.22 3.48
C SER A 99 -7.77 3.25 2.30
N ILE A 100 -7.78 3.78 1.07
CA ILE A 100 -7.69 3.00 -0.16
C ILE A 100 -6.38 2.20 -0.20
N LEU A 101 -5.25 2.80 0.18
CA LEU A 101 -3.98 2.09 0.15
C LEU A 101 -3.87 1.02 1.24
N LYS A 102 -4.40 1.25 2.46
CA LYS A 102 -4.45 0.23 3.52
C LYS A 102 -5.33 -0.94 3.09
N PHE A 103 -6.50 -0.66 2.53
CA PHE A 103 -7.37 -1.66 1.90
C PHE A 103 -6.59 -2.54 0.90
N LEU A 104 -6.00 -1.91 -0.12
CA LEU A 104 -5.29 -2.64 -1.17
C LEU A 104 -4.08 -3.41 -0.62
N ALA A 105 -3.36 -2.84 0.34
CA ALA A 105 -2.21 -3.48 0.96
C ALA A 105 -2.60 -4.68 1.84
N PHE A 106 -3.72 -4.60 2.55
CA PHE A 106 -4.26 -5.68 3.37
C PHE A 106 -4.66 -6.89 2.52
N GLU A 107 -5.43 -6.69 1.45
CA GLU A 107 -5.77 -7.77 0.51
C GLU A 107 -4.54 -8.37 -0.17
N GLN A 108 -3.52 -7.54 -0.43
CA GLN A 108 -2.28 -7.98 -1.07
C GLN A 108 -1.54 -9.04 -0.26
N ILE A 109 -1.70 -9.06 1.08
CA ILE A 109 -1.12 -10.09 1.96
C ILE A 109 -1.65 -11.47 1.55
N PHE A 110 -2.98 -11.63 1.58
CA PHE A 110 -3.63 -12.90 1.33
C PHE A 110 -3.48 -13.33 -0.13
N LYS A 111 -3.61 -12.38 -1.06
CA LYS A 111 -3.36 -12.63 -2.48
C LYS A 111 -1.96 -13.19 -2.72
N ASN A 112 -0.93 -12.59 -2.12
CA ASN A 112 0.45 -13.06 -2.30
C ASN A 112 0.68 -14.39 -1.60
N SER A 113 0.12 -14.58 -0.40
CA SER A 113 0.19 -15.87 0.32
C SER A 113 -0.35 -17.03 -0.52
N LEU A 114 -1.43 -16.82 -1.28
CA LEU A 114 -2.04 -17.85 -2.12
C LEU A 114 -1.19 -18.22 -3.35
N THR A 115 -0.17 -17.45 -3.69
CA THR A 115 0.74 -17.81 -4.80
C THR A 115 1.71 -18.93 -4.46
N GLY A 116 1.94 -19.20 -3.16
CA GLY A 116 2.96 -20.14 -2.69
C GLY A 116 4.41 -19.65 -2.81
N LEU A 117 4.62 -18.41 -3.27
CA LEU A 117 5.94 -17.77 -3.34
C LEU A 117 6.22 -16.96 -2.06
N ALA A 118 7.51 -16.73 -1.79
CA ALA A 118 7.96 -15.96 -0.64
C ALA A 118 7.75 -14.43 -0.85
N MET A 119 6.51 -13.96 -0.70
CA MET A 119 6.12 -12.57 -0.93
C MET A 119 5.18 -12.06 0.17
N GLY A 120 5.62 -11.05 0.92
CA GLY A 120 4.78 -10.32 1.86
C GLY A 120 3.76 -9.41 1.14
N GLY A 121 2.95 -8.67 1.89
CA GLY A 121 1.93 -7.75 1.38
C GLY A 121 2.30 -6.28 1.58
N GLY A 122 2.08 -5.47 0.56
CA GLY A 122 2.20 -4.01 0.67
C GLY A 122 1.49 -3.28 -0.46
N LYS A 123 1.42 -1.96 -0.39
CA LYS A 123 0.93 -1.09 -1.46
C LYS A 123 1.52 0.30 -1.30
N GLY A 124 1.58 1.06 -2.38
CA GLY A 124 1.89 2.48 -2.28
C GLY A 124 1.28 3.26 -3.42
N GLY A 125 1.69 4.52 -3.53
CA GLY A 125 1.17 5.39 -4.57
C GLY A 125 1.24 6.85 -4.18
N ALA A 126 0.55 7.66 -4.97
CA ALA A 126 0.41 9.08 -4.74
C ALA A 126 -0.93 9.59 -5.28
N ASP A 127 -1.39 10.71 -4.74
CA ASP A 127 -2.55 11.48 -5.24
C ASP A 127 -2.26 12.25 -6.54
N PHE A 128 -1.15 11.91 -7.22
CA PHE A 128 -0.75 12.46 -8.50
C PHE A 128 -1.63 11.90 -9.63
N ASP A 129 -2.13 12.79 -10.48
CA ASP A 129 -2.86 12.44 -11.70
C ASP A 129 -1.93 12.51 -12.92
N PRO A 130 -1.50 11.36 -13.48
CA PRO A 130 -0.67 11.32 -14.68
C PRO A 130 -1.45 11.73 -15.95
N LYS A 131 -2.78 11.78 -15.91
CA LYS A 131 -3.59 12.18 -17.06
C LYS A 131 -3.34 13.64 -17.38
N GLY A 132 -3.12 13.92 -18.66
CA GLY A 132 -2.84 15.26 -19.16
C GLY A 132 -1.46 15.80 -18.79
N LYS A 133 -0.58 14.99 -18.20
CA LYS A 133 0.82 15.35 -17.96
C LYS A 133 1.71 14.95 -19.12
N SER A 134 2.74 15.74 -19.38
CA SER A 134 3.76 15.38 -20.36
C SER A 134 4.65 14.25 -19.86
N ASP A 135 5.39 13.59 -20.76
CA ASP A 135 6.39 12.60 -20.36
C ASP A 135 7.47 13.20 -19.44
N GLY A 136 7.81 14.48 -19.64
CA GLY A 136 8.77 15.21 -18.80
C GLY A 136 8.26 15.43 -17.38
N GLU A 137 6.99 15.81 -17.24
CA GLU A 137 6.34 15.98 -15.94
C GLU A 137 6.24 14.66 -15.18
N VAL A 138 5.80 13.59 -15.85
CA VAL A 138 5.71 12.25 -15.26
C VAL A 138 7.08 11.76 -14.81
N MET A 139 8.13 11.99 -15.62
CA MET A 139 9.51 11.65 -15.24
C MET A 139 9.96 12.41 -14.00
N ARG A 140 9.80 13.74 -13.97
CA ARG A 140 10.17 14.57 -12.81
C ARG A 140 9.41 14.18 -11.54
N PHE A 141 8.12 13.86 -11.68
CA PHE A 141 7.32 13.32 -10.59
C PHE A 141 7.87 11.98 -10.08
N CYS A 142 8.11 11.01 -10.98
CA CYS A 142 8.64 9.70 -10.63
C CYS A 142 10.02 9.80 -9.93
N GLN A 143 10.89 10.69 -10.40
CA GLN A 143 12.19 10.93 -9.79
C GLN A 143 12.03 11.53 -8.39
N SER A 144 11.20 12.56 -8.22
CA SER A 144 10.92 13.15 -6.91
C SER A 144 10.30 12.15 -5.93
N PHE A 145 9.35 11.34 -6.39
CA PHE A 145 8.73 10.27 -5.60
C PHE A 145 9.77 9.25 -5.14
N MET A 146 10.65 8.82 -6.04
CA MET A 146 11.69 7.84 -5.73
C MET A 146 12.77 8.40 -4.80
N MET A 147 13.08 9.71 -4.85
CA MET A 147 14.05 10.36 -3.96
C MET A 147 13.72 10.25 -2.48
N GLU A 148 12.46 10.02 -2.13
CA GLU A 148 12.09 9.62 -0.76
C GLU A 148 11.88 8.11 -0.63
N LEU A 149 11.20 7.46 -1.59
CA LEU A 149 10.86 6.04 -1.46
C LEU A 149 12.08 5.10 -1.39
N TRP A 150 13.18 5.42 -2.08
CA TRP A 150 14.33 4.50 -2.25
C TRP A 150 14.88 3.95 -0.93
N ARG A 151 14.92 4.75 0.13
CA ARG A 151 15.48 4.36 1.43
C ARG A 151 14.61 3.36 2.20
N HIS A 152 13.39 3.15 1.74
CA HIS A 152 12.39 2.28 2.36
C HIS A 152 12.16 0.99 1.57
N ILE A 153 12.80 0.85 0.39
CA ILE A 153 12.62 -0.28 -0.50
C ILE A 153 13.94 -0.97 -0.81
N GLY A 154 13.87 -2.16 -1.39
CA GLY A 154 15.05 -2.94 -1.75
C GLY A 154 14.68 -4.39 -2.06
N HIS A 155 15.57 -5.08 -2.79
CA HIS A 155 15.31 -6.45 -3.27
C HIS A 155 14.88 -7.43 -2.16
N ASP A 156 15.52 -7.36 -0.98
CA ASP A 156 15.22 -8.20 0.18
C ASP A 156 14.30 -7.52 1.21
N CYS A 157 13.81 -6.32 0.93
CA CYS A 157 12.98 -5.54 1.86
C CYS A 157 11.57 -5.33 1.32
N ASP A 158 11.44 -4.57 0.23
CA ASP A 158 10.17 -4.18 -0.37
C ASP A 158 10.38 -3.99 -1.87
N VAL A 159 9.57 -4.68 -2.67
CA VAL A 159 9.65 -4.67 -4.13
C VAL A 159 8.34 -4.14 -4.71
N PRO A 160 8.25 -2.82 -4.99
CA PRO A 160 7.09 -2.21 -5.65
C PRO A 160 6.82 -2.78 -7.06
N ALA A 161 5.67 -2.45 -7.63
CA ALA A 161 5.29 -2.82 -9.01
C ALA A 161 4.36 -1.76 -9.62
N GLY A 162 3.92 -1.98 -10.86
CA GLY A 162 2.88 -1.16 -11.50
C GLY A 162 1.48 -1.39 -10.92
N ASP A 163 0.62 -0.40 -11.08
CA ASP A 163 -0.83 -0.42 -10.82
C ASP A 163 -1.48 0.71 -11.66
N ILE A 164 -2.70 1.15 -11.34
CA ILE A 164 -3.37 2.25 -12.04
C ILE A 164 -2.47 3.50 -12.01
N GLY A 165 -2.21 4.07 -13.17
CA GLY A 165 -1.34 5.25 -13.33
C GLY A 165 0.15 4.98 -13.25
N VAL A 166 0.59 3.73 -13.05
CA VAL A 166 1.99 3.32 -13.02
C VAL A 166 2.20 2.11 -13.94
N GLY A 167 2.59 2.38 -15.18
CA GLY A 167 2.95 1.37 -16.18
C GLY A 167 4.46 1.20 -16.32
N ALA A 168 4.89 0.60 -17.43
CA ALA A 168 6.31 0.37 -17.73
C ALA A 168 7.11 1.68 -17.82
N ARG A 169 6.50 2.77 -18.31
CA ARG A 169 7.11 4.11 -18.39
C ARG A 169 7.49 4.63 -17.01
N GLU A 170 6.52 4.67 -16.09
CA GLU A 170 6.74 5.15 -14.71
C GLU A 170 7.72 4.26 -13.95
N ILE A 171 7.62 2.93 -14.11
CA ILE A 171 8.58 1.99 -13.54
C ILE A 171 9.99 2.24 -14.09
N GLY A 172 10.12 2.52 -15.40
CA GLY A 172 11.41 2.85 -16.01
C GLY A 172 12.04 4.11 -15.40
N TYR A 173 11.28 5.19 -15.25
CA TYR A 173 11.76 6.42 -14.61
C TYR A 173 12.14 6.21 -13.14
N MET A 174 11.29 5.52 -12.38
CA MET A 174 11.55 5.23 -10.97
C MET A 174 12.76 4.31 -10.78
N PHE A 175 12.91 3.27 -11.59
CA PHE A 175 14.07 2.39 -11.54
C PHE A 175 15.36 3.14 -11.93
N GLY A 176 15.28 4.03 -12.92
CA GLY A 176 16.39 4.90 -13.29
C GLY A 176 16.85 5.82 -12.16
N GLN A 177 15.92 6.34 -11.34
CA GLN A 177 16.25 7.17 -10.18
C GLN A 177 16.73 6.35 -8.97
N TYR A 178 16.27 5.11 -8.84
CA TYR A 178 16.66 4.21 -7.74
C TYR A 178 18.10 3.71 -7.87
N LYS A 179 18.58 3.51 -9.11
CA LYS A 179 19.92 3.00 -9.44
C LYS A 179 21.01 4.05 -9.25
#